data_AF-A0A4Q4ZWX1-F1
#
_entry.id   AF-A0A4Q4ZWX1-F1
#
_cell.length_a   1.000
_cell.length_b   1.000
_cell.length_c   1.000
_cell.angle_alpha   90.00
_cell.angle_beta   90.00
_cell.angle_gamma   90.00
#
_symmetry.space_group_name_H-M   'P 1'
#
loop_
_entity.id
_entity.type
_entity.pdbx_description
1 polymer ?
#
loop_
_entity_poly.entity_id
_entity_poly.type
_entity_poly.pdbx_seq_one_letter_code
_entity_poly.pdbx_strand_id
1 'polypeptide(L)'
;MAHLAPHLHQQTAAIFSPSVARAAASTAKDWSYVDEWLRRKYVGSSSSPPQFERNPETLKTLLALVAANEAADESRDQLARLEDAALDEVRAAQTRQHQQQQQATATEESGDDEHIDGEQIADSILAALEEGLSREGQTALDAMAQTALELGEARPTPEGLGATFVDLQGRAMGAEETARRAALLTKYLAEAGARTEALLARLRDDGDGEYAPDPDLARRNLELQRAVKAAAARLPEMRQQVDATERAAGGPPNVTVEDIQEDEQEYMELLAKKRDLDVRVKAFAGLPPDVQAARQELEALRTELRRLTELRDANFERLVERESPVKARRRP
;
A
#
# COMPACT_ATOMS: atom_id res chain seq x y z
N MET A 1 51.32 21.88 10.78
CA MET A 1 51.42 20.50 10.26
C MET A 1 51.04 19.56 11.39
N ALA A 2 50.24 18.52 11.08
CA ALA A 2 49.48 17.65 11.99
C ALA A 2 48.15 18.27 12.46
N HIS A 3 47.05 17.79 11.88
CA HIS A 3 45.69 17.58 12.45
C HIS A 3 44.69 17.36 11.28
N LEU A 4 44.97 16.38 10.43
CA LEU A 4 44.04 15.83 9.44
C LEU A 4 44.10 14.31 9.53
N ALA A 5 43.57 13.72 10.61
CA ALA A 5 43.54 12.26 10.77
C ALA A 5 42.53 11.64 11.77
N PRO A 6 41.41 12.24 12.22
CA PRO A 6 40.44 11.47 13.00
C PRO A 6 39.40 10.73 12.12
N HIS A 7 39.12 11.18 10.89
CA HIS A 7 38.02 10.59 10.09
C HIS A 7 38.39 9.29 9.35
N LEU A 8 39.66 9.08 9.03
CA LEU A 8 40.12 7.85 8.35
C LEU A 8 40.19 6.62 9.29
N HIS A 9 40.34 6.85 10.60
CA HIS A 9 40.35 5.78 11.60
C HIS A 9 38.94 5.27 11.92
N GLN A 10 37.92 6.11 11.76
CA GLN A 10 36.53 5.70 12.03
C GLN A 10 35.91 4.94 10.84
N GLN A 11 36.39 5.18 9.61
CA GLN A 11 36.04 4.37 8.45
C GLN A 11 36.74 3.01 8.44
N THR A 12 37.95 2.90 8.98
CA THR A 12 38.70 1.63 9.03
C THR A 12 38.30 0.73 10.21
N ALA A 13 37.91 1.31 11.36
CA ALA A 13 37.40 0.53 12.50
C ALA A 13 36.04 -0.15 12.23
N ALA A 14 35.23 0.39 11.31
CA ALA A 14 33.96 -0.21 10.89
C ALA A 14 34.12 -1.45 9.98
N ILE A 15 35.31 -1.66 9.39
CA ILE A 15 35.60 -2.78 8.47
C ILE A 15 35.93 -4.08 9.21
N PHE A 16 36.18 -4.02 10.53
CA PHE A 16 36.63 -5.17 11.33
C PHE A 16 35.65 -5.62 12.43
N SER A 17 34.35 -5.31 12.30
CA SER A 17 33.33 -6.02 13.08
C SER A 17 32.99 -7.34 12.38
N PRO A 18 33.12 -8.52 13.03
CA PRO A 18 32.72 -9.81 12.46
C PRO A 18 31.29 -9.80 11.89
N SER A 19 30.40 -9.01 12.47
CA SER A 19 29.02 -8.87 12.01
C SER A 19 28.92 -8.09 10.69
N VAL A 20 29.70 -7.01 10.53
CA VAL A 20 29.74 -6.22 9.28
C VAL A 20 30.42 -7.02 8.17
N ALA A 21 31.50 -7.75 8.49
CA ALA A 21 32.17 -8.63 7.53
C ALA A 21 31.25 -9.77 7.06
N ARG A 22 30.45 -10.38 7.95
CA ARG A 22 29.44 -11.38 7.57
C ARG A 22 28.35 -10.79 6.68
N ALA A 23 27.84 -9.60 7.00
CA ALA A 23 26.83 -8.92 6.17
C ALA A 23 27.37 -8.52 4.79
N ALA A 24 28.62 -8.09 4.71
CA ALA A 24 29.27 -7.81 3.43
C ALA A 24 29.52 -9.11 2.62
N ALA A 25 29.89 -10.20 3.28
CA ALA A 25 30.07 -11.50 2.63
C ALA A 25 28.75 -12.10 2.13
N SER A 26 27.66 -11.95 2.89
CA SER A 26 26.33 -12.41 2.45
C SER A 26 25.83 -11.60 1.26
N THR A 27 25.95 -10.27 1.30
CA THR A 27 25.54 -9.42 0.16
C THR A 27 26.39 -9.70 -1.08
N ALA A 28 27.70 -9.95 -0.93
CA ALA A 28 28.55 -10.37 -2.04
C ALA A 28 28.13 -11.73 -2.64
N LYS A 29 27.72 -12.69 -1.80
CA LYS A 29 27.19 -13.98 -2.24
C LYS A 29 25.89 -13.80 -3.02
N ASP A 30 24.96 -12.99 -2.50
CA ASP A 30 23.68 -12.72 -3.15
C ASP A 30 23.88 -12.06 -4.53
N TRP A 31 24.83 -11.13 -4.65
CA TRP A 31 25.22 -10.55 -5.94
C TRP A 31 25.80 -11.59 -6.90
N SER A 32 26.66 -12.50 -6.42
CA SER A 32 27.20 -13.57 -7.28
C SER A 32 26.13 -14.52 -7.80
N TYR A 33 25.11 -14.79 -6.99
CA TYR A 33 23.96 -15.61 -7.37
C TYR A 33 23.10 -14.92 -8.44
N VAL A 34 22.81 -13.63 -8.28
CA VAL A 34 22.10 -12.83 -9.29
C VAL A 34 22.90 -12.74 -10.59
N ASP A 35 24.22 -12.52 -10.52
CA ASP A 35 25.09 -12.44 -11.69
C ASP A 35 25.12 -13.76 -12.49
N GLU A 36 25.17 -14.91 -11.79
CA GLU A 36 25.11 -16.22 -12.44
C GLU A 36 23.74 -16.49 -13.06
N TRP A 37 22.66 -16.12 -12.37
CA TRP A 37 21.30 -16.23 -12.90
C TRP A 37 21.09 -15.36 -14.14
N LEU A 38 21.56 -14.10 -14.12
CA LEU A 38 21.52 -13.21 -15.28
C LEU A 38 22.34 -13.79 -16.43
N ARG A 39 23.56 -14.28 -16.17
CA ARG A 39 24.36 -14.93 -17.23
C ARG A 39 23.59 -16.06 -17.87
N ARG A 40 23.00 -16.96 -17.08
CA ARG A 40 22.17 -18.08 -17.57
C ARG A 40 21.00 -17.62 -18.44
N LYS A 41 20.24 -16.59 -18.02
CA LYS A 41 19.08 -16.09 -18.78
C LYS A 41 19.49 -15.37 -20.08
N TYR A 42 20.69 -14.79 -20.14
CA TYR A 42 21.21 -14.12 -21.33
C TYR A 42 22.09 -15.04 -22.21
N VAL A 43 22.30 -16.32 -21.85
CA VAL A 43 22.95 -17.29 -22.75
C VAL A 43 22.02 -17.57 -23.94
N GLY A 44 22.32 -16.95 -25.08
CA GLY A 44 21.57 -17.11 -26.33
C GLY A 44 20.94 -15.82 -26.88
N SER A 45 20.90 -14.74 -26.10
CA SER A 45 20.62 -13.39 -26.60
C SER A 45 21.94 -12.72 -27.00
N SER A 46 21.98 -12.00 -28.11
CA SER A 46 23.16 -11.25 -28.57
C SER A 46 23.54 -10.05 -27.68
N SER A 47 22.86 -9.89 -26.54
CA SER A 47 23.06 -8.81 -25.58
C SER A 47 23.64 -9.34 -24.27
N SER A 48 24.70 -8.68 -23.79
CA SER A 48 25.10 -8.80 -22.38
C SER A 48 24.00 -8.29 -21.47
N PRO A 49 23.92 -8.74 -20.20
CA PRO A 49 22.99 -8.17 -19.24
C PRO A 49 23.16 -6.63 -19.19
N PRO A 50 22.05 -5.85 -19.16
CA PRO A 50 22.10 -4.41 -19.06
C PRO A 50 22.91 -3.96 -17.84
N GLN A 51 23.64 -2.85 -17.95
CA GLN A 51 24.30 -2.26 -16.79
C GLN A 51 23.25 -1.60 -15.89
N PHE A 52 23.33 -1.85 -14.58
CA PHE A 52 22.45 -1.25 -13.58
C PHE A 52 23.25 -0.89 -12.33
N GLU A 53 22.70 0.03 -11.54
CA GLU A 53 23.29 0.46 -10.27
C GLU A 53 23.21 -0.65 -9.23
N ARG A 54 24.33 -0.98 -8.57
CA ARG A 54 24.37 -2.00 -7.50
C ARG A 54 24.03 -1.39 -6.14
N ASN A 55 22.74 -1.17 -5.91
CA ASN A 55 22.17 -0.64 -4.66
C ASN A 55 21.46 -1.78 -3.87
N PRO A 56 21.41 -1.77 -2.52
CA PRO A 56 20.62 -2.75 -1.75
C PRO A 56 19.17 -2.93 -2.23
N GLU A 57 18.49 -1.87 -2.67
CA GLU A 57 17.12 -1.97 -3.22
C GLU A 57 17.08 -2.76 -4.54
N THR A 58 18.09 -2.57 -5.39
CA THR A 58 18.23 -3.35 -6.65
C THR A 58 18.54 -4.81 -6.37
N LEU A 59 19.34 -5.12 -5.35
CA LEU A 59 19.60 -6.51 -4.96
C LEU A 59 18.32 -7.19 -4.49
N LYS A 60 17.55 -6.51 -3.63
CA LYS A 60 16.28 -7.04 -3.10
C LYS A 60 15.27 -7.31 -4.20
N THR A 61 15.13 -6.39 -5.15
CA THR A 61 14.21 -6.54 -6.29
C THR A 61 14.66 -7.65 -7.25
N LEU A 62 15.96 -7.75 -7.54
CA LEU A 62 16.50 -8.82 -8.38
C LEU A 62 16.34 -10.20 -7.73
N LEU A 63 16.62 -10.33 -6.42
CA LEU A 63 16.38 -11.60 -5.70
C LEU A 63 14.90 -11.99 -5.71
N ALA A 64 14.00 -11.04 -5.52
CA ALA A 64 12.56 -11.30 -5.62
C ALA A 64 12.16 -11.74 -7.04
N LEU A 65 12.75 -11.15 -8.08
CA LEU A 65 12.53 -11.52 -9.47
C LEU A 65 13.07 -12.92 -9.78
N VAL A 66 14.25 -13.26 -9.25
CA VAL A 66 14.84 -14.60 -9.39
C VAL A 66 13.91 -15.63 -8.77
N ALA A 67 13.50 -15.43 -7.51
CA ALA A 67 12.60 -16.33 -6.80
C ALA A 67 11.24 -16.49 -7.51
N ALA A 68 10.67 -15.39 -8.02
CA ALA A 68 9.44 -15.44 -8.79
C ALA A 68 9.59 -16.20 -10.11
N ASN A 69 10.73 -16.07 -10.81
CA ASN A 69 11.00 -16.85 -12.01
C ASN A 69 11.19 -18.33 -11.69
N GLU A 70 11.94 -18.68 -10.66
CA GLU A 70 12.14 -20.08 -10.27
C GLU A 70 10.82 -20.74 -9.86
N ALA A 71 9.95 -20.04 -9.12
CA ALA A 71 8.61 -20.54 -8.79
C ALA A 71 7.71 -20.69 -10.04
N ALA A 72 7.84 -19.79 -11.02
CA ALA A 72 7.12 -19.90 -12.29
C ALA A 72 7.65 -21.06 -13.15
N ASP A 73 8.96 -21.27 -13.17
CA ASP A 73 9.59 -22.39 -13.89
C ASP A 73 9.19 -23.73 -13.23
N GLU A 74 9.17 -23.81 -11.88
CA GLU A 74 8.69 -25.00 -11.15
C GLU A 74 7.21 -25.31 -11.43
N SER A 75 6.34 -24.30 -11.44
CA SER A 75 4.91 -24.52 -11.73
C SER A 75 4.68 -24.98 -13.18
N ARG A 76 5.46 -24.48 -14.13
CA ARG A 76 5.45 -24.98 -15.53
C ARG A 76 5.89 -26.42 -15.62
N ASP A 77 6.98 -26.79 -14.92
CA ASP A 77 7.48 -28.16 -14.90
C ASP A 77 6.46 -29.12 -14.28
N GLN A 78 5.73 -28.69 -13.24
CA GLN A 78 4.65 -29.47 -12.64
C GLN A 78 3.48 -29.66 -13.60
N LEU A 79 3.06 -28.60 -14.30
CA LEU A 79 1.99 -28.67 -15.30
C LEU A 79 2.37 -29.60 -16.45
N ALA A 80 3.59 -29.49 -16.99
CA ALA A 80 4.06 -30.37 -18.07
C ALA A 80 4.03 -31.84 -17.66
N ARG A 81 4.42 -32.17 -16.43
CA ARG A 81 4.34 -33.56 -15.91
C ARG A 81 2.90 -34.06 -15.77
N LEU A 82 1.99 -33.20 -15.36
CA LEU A 82 0.57 -33.55 -15.25
C LEU A 82 -0.04 -33.77 -16.64
N GLU A 83 0.30 -32.91 -17.61
CA GLU A 83 -0.13 -33.05 -19.01
C GLU A 83 0.41 -34.36 -19.61
N ASP A 84 1.69 -34.67 -19.43
CA ASP A 84 2.29 -35.93 -19.90
C ASP A 84 1.59 -37.15 -19.28
N ALA A 85 1.35 -37.13 -17.97
CA ALA A 85 0.65 -38.22 -17.28
C ALA A 85 -0.80 -38.38 -17.77
N ALA A 86 -1.51 -37.27 -17.99
CA ALA A 86 -2.87 -37.30 -18.52
C ALA A 86 -2.91 -37.82 -19.97
N LEU A 87 -1.94 -37.42 -20.81
CA LEU A 87 -1.81 -37.93 -22.17
C LEU A 87 -1.53 -39.44 -22.20
N ASP A 88 -0.69 -39.94 -21.31
CA ASP A 88 -0.40 -41.37 -21.20
C ASP A 88 -1.64 -42.17 -20.74
N GLU A 89 -2.44 -41.62 -19.81
CA GLU A 89 -3.70 -42.24 -19.39
C GLU A 89 -4.71 -42.31 -20.55
N VAL A 90 -4.86 -41.23 -21.32
CA VAL A 90 -5.76 -41.20 -22.50
C VAL A 90 -5.30 -42.20 -23.54
N ARG A 91 -4.00 -42.26 -23.85
CA ARG A 91 -3.44 -43.25 -24.79
C ARG A 91 -3.67 -44.69 -24.32
N ALA A 92 -3.52 -44.94 -23.02
CA ALA A 92 -3.79 -46.26 -22.44
C ALA A 92 -5.28 -46.62 -22.49
N ALA A 93 -6.18 -45.66 -22.27
CA ALA A 93 -7.63 -45.85 -22.42
C ALA A 93 -8.02 -46.15 -23.87
N GLN A 94 -7.51 -45.39 -24.83
CA GLN A 94 -7.74 -45.63 -26.27
C GLN A 94 -7.22 -47.00 -26.70
N THR A 95 -6.05 -47.41 -26.20
CA THR A 95 -5.49 -48.75 -26.50
C THR A 95 -6.36 -49.86 -25.93
N ARG A 96 -6.90 -49.68 -24.70
CA ARG A 96 -7.86 -50.64 -24.10
C ARG A 96 -9.15 -50.73 -24.91
N GLN A 97 -9.70 -49.61 -25.36
CA GLN A 97 -10.89 -49.59 -26.21
C GLN A 97 -10.65 -50.29 -27.55
N HIS A 98 -9.54 -50.02 -28.23
CA HIS A 98 -9.18 -50.72 -29.47
C HIS A 98 -8.98 -52.24 -29.28
N GLN A 99 -8.40 -52.66 -28.15
CA GLN A 99 -8.27 -54.09 -27.85
C GLN A 99 -9.62 -54.76 -27.54
N GLN A 100 -10.53 -54.06 -26.85
CA GLN A 100 -11.88 -54.55 -26.59
C GLN A 100 -12.71 -54.65 -27.88
N GLN A 101 -12.63 -53.66 -28.77
CA GLN A 101 -13.28 -53.75 -30.09
C GLN A 101 -12.73 -54.90 -30.94
N GLN A 102 -11.42 -55.12 -30.94
CA GLN A 102 -10.82 -56.24 -31.69
C GLN A 102 -11.20 -57.61 -31.09
N GLN A 103 -11.32 -57.72 -29.76
CA GLN A 103 -11.81 -58.95 -29.12
C GLN A 103 -13.31 -59.18 -29.34
N ALA A 104 -14.13 -58.13 -29.36
CA ALA A 104 -15.56 -58.23 -29.70
C ALA A 104 -15.74 -58.74 -31.14
N THR A 105 -15.02 -58.16 -32.12
CA THR A 105 -15.08 -58.62 -33.53
C THR A 105 -14.56 -60.05 -33.74
N ALA A 106 -13.71 -60.57 -32.87
CA ALA A 106 -13.24 -61.96 -32.93
C ALA A 106 -14.18 -62.95 -32.20
N THR A 107 -15.07 -62.45 -31.34
CA THR A 107 -16.06 -63.26 -30.60
C THR A 107 -17.41 -63.31 -31.32
N GLU A 108 -17.71 -62.32 -32.19
CA GLU A 108 -18.90 -62.29 -33.05
C GLU A 108 -18.96 -63.40 -34.14
N GLU A 109 -17.87 -64.14 -34.39
CA GLU A 109 -17.91 -65.34 -35.25
C GLU A 109 -18.45 -66.60 -34.54
N SER A 110 -18.78 -66.53 -33.25
CA SER A 110 -19.41 -67.65 -32.53
C SER A 110 -20.30 -67.21 -31.37
N GLY A 111 -21.60 -67.09 -31.65
CA GLY A 111 -22.65 -67.25 -30.66
C GLY A 111 -23.50 -66.01 -30.45
N ASP A 112 -24.78 -66.14 -30.80
CA ASP A 112 -25.88 -65.26 -30.41
C ASP A 112 -25.90 -65.11 -28.87
N ASP A 113 -25.41 -63.98 -28.37
CA ASP A 113 -25.80 -63.45 -27.06
C ASP A 113 -25.85 -61.93 -27.22
N GLU A 114 -27.06 -61.37 -27.30
CA GLU A 114 -27.30 -59.92 -27.30
C GLU A 114 -26.83 -59.35 -25.96
N HIS A 115 -25.53 -59.08 -25.85
CA HIS A 115 -25.00 -58.24 -24.79
C HIS A 115 -25.50 -56.83 -25.07
N ILE A 116 -26.63 -56.47 -24.46
CA ILE A 116 -27.16 -55.12 -24.53
C ILE A 116 -26.16 -54.21 -23.82
N ASP A 117 -25.33 -53.55 -24.62
CA ASP A 117 -24.25 -52.69 -24.16
C ASP A 117 -24.87 -51.47 -23.47
N GLY A 118 -24.65 -51.32 -22.17
CA GLY A 118 -25.24 -50.23 -21.37
C GLY A 118 -24.85 -48.84 -21.89
N GLU A 119 -23.67 -48.73 -22.50
CA GLU A 119 -23.20 -47.52 -23.19
C GLU A 119 -24.04 -47.23 -24.44
N GLN A 120 -24.36 -48.23 -25.27
CA GLN A 120 -25.19 -48.04 -26.46
C GLN A 120 -26.62 -47.62 -26.11
N ILE A 121 -27.19 -48.15 -25.02
CA ILE A 121 -28.48 -47.66 -24.52
C ILE A 121 -28.35 -46.20 -24.06
N ALA A 122 -27.33 -45.86 -23.29
CA ALA A 122 -27.13 -44.50 -22.80
C ALA A 122 -26.98 -43.50 -23.95
N ASP A 123 -26.19 -43.85 -24.97
CA ASP A 123 -26.02 -43.04 -26.18
C ASP A 123 -27.33 -42.90 -26.97
N SER A 124 -28.12 -43.98 -27.08
CA SER A 124 -29.44 -43.92 -27.74
C SER A 124 -30.43 -43.01 -27.00
N ILE A 125 -30.38 -43.00 -25.66
CA ILE A 125 -31.22 -42.15 -24.82
C ILE A 125 -30.77 -40.70 -24.93
N LEU A 126 -29.46 -40.43 -24.91
CA LEU A 126 -28.90 -39.09 -25.08
C LEU A 126 -29.25 -38.53 -26.46
N ALA A 127 -29.10 -39.32 -27.52
CA ALA A 127 -29.50 -38.92 -28.87
C ALA A 127 -31.01 -38.60 -28.96
N ALA A 128 -31.87 -39.44 -28.36
CA ALA A 128 -33.31 -39.19 -28.32
C ALA A 128 -33.67 -37.92 -27.51
N LEU A 129 -32.92 -37.61 -26.45
CA LEU A 129 -33.08 -36.39 -25.67
C LEU A 129 -32.62 -35.15 -26.46
N GLU A 130 -31.50 -35.24 -27.19
CA GLU A 130 -30.98 -34.20 -28.07
C GLU A 130 -31.93 -33.89 -29.23
N GLU A 131 -32.50 -34.92 -29.86
CA GLU A 131 -33.51 -34.79 -30.91
C GLU A 131 -34.85 -34.28 -30.38
N GLY A 132 -35.17 -34.58 -29.12
CA GLY A 132 -36.40 -34.15 -28.44
C GLY A 132 -36.37 -32.71 -27.92
N LEU A 133 -35.20 -32.07 -27.88
CA LEU A 133 -35.05 -30.68 -27.43
C LEU A 133 -35.61 -29.70 -28.46
N SER A 134 -36.28 -28.65 -27.98
CA SER A 134 -36.64 -27.53 -28.84
C SER A 134 -35.37 -26.80 -29.31
N ARG A 135 -35.47 -26.04 -30.41
CA ARG A 135 -34.35 -25.21 -30.90
C ARG A 135 -33.80 -24.26 -29.83
N GLU A 136 -34.68 -23.74 -28.98
CA GLU A 136 -34.32 -22.89 -27.85
C GLU A 136 -33.58 -23.68 -26.76
N GLY A 137 -34.02 -24.91 -26.48
CA GLY A 137 -33.35 -25.82 -25.55
C GLY A 137 -31.94 -26.21 -26.01
N GLN A 138 -31.76 -26.53 -27.30
CA GLN A 138 -30.43 -26.81 -27.88
C GLN A 138 -29.50 -25.59 -27.74
N THR A 139 -29.99 -24.40 -28.10
CA THR A 139 -29.22 -23.15 -27.99
C THR A 139 -28.82 -22.85 -26.54
N ALA A 140 -29.72 -23.08 -25.58
CA ALA A 140 -29.44 -22.87 -24.16
C ALA A 140 -28.40 -23.86 -23.63
N LEU A 141 -28.47 -25.12 -24.06
CA LEU A 141 -27.54 -26.17 -23.65
C LEU A 141 -26.15 -25.94 -24.24
N ASP A 142 -26.06 -25.55 -25.51
CA ASP A 142 -24.80 -25.14 -26.16
C ASP A 142 -24.17 -23.94 -25.45
N ALA A 143 -24.96 -22.92 -25.12
CA ALA A 143 -24.48 -21.75 -24.39
C ALA A 143 -24.00 -22.12 -22.97
N MET A 144 -24.69 -23.02 -22.28
CA MET A 144 -24.25 -23.55 -20.98
C MET A 144 -22.96 -24.36 -21.10
N ALA A 145 -22.84 -25.23 -22.10
CA ALA A 145 -21.63 -26.00 -22.34
C ALA A 145 -20.44 -25.09 -22.66
N GLN A 146 -20.64 -24.08 -23.51
CA GLN A 146 -19.61 -23.11 -23.86
C GLN A 146 -19.17 -22.29 -22.64
N THR A 147 -20.11 -21.76 -21.85
CA THR A 147 -19.79 -21.01 -20.63
C THR A 147 -19.09 -21.89 -19.58
N ALA A 148 -19.50 -23.14 -19.44
CA ALA A 148 -18.83 -24.10 -18.56
C ALA A 148 -17.38 -24.38 -18.99
N LEU A 149 -17.13 -24.51 -20.30
CA LEU A 149 -15.79 -24.68 -20.86
C LEU A 149 -14.92 -23.45 -20.60
N GLU A 150 -15.46 -22.25 -20.82
CA GLU A 150 -14.75 -20.99 -20.55
C GLU A 150 -14.41 -20.81 -19.07
N LEU A 151 -15.29 -21.27 -18.17
CA LEU A 151 -15.10 -21.21 -16.72
C LEU A 151 -14.29 -22.40 -16.18
N GLY A 152 -14.04 -23.44 -16.98
CA GLY A 152 -13.35 -24.66 -16.57
C GLY A 152 -14.16 -25.52 -15.59
N GLU A 153 -15.48 -25.46 -15.63
CA GLU A 153 -16.36 -26.14 -14.69
C GLU A 153 -16.82 -27.50 -15.23
N ALA A 154 -16.38 -28.59 -14.59
CA ALA A 154 -16.63 -29.96 -15.07
C ALA A 154 -18.09 -30.43 -14.94
N ARG A 155 -18.90 -29.78 -14.10
CA ARG A 155 -20.31 -30.12 -13.87
C ARG A 155 -21.16 -28.84 -13.78
N PRO A 156 -21.49 -28.21 -14.91
CA PRO A 156 -22.22 -26.96 -14.89
C PRO A 156 -23.65 -27.16 -14.42
N THR A 157 -24.04 -26.41 -13.39
CA THR A 157 -25.44 -26.20 -13.03
C THR A 157 -25.81 -24.76 -13.38
N PRO A 158 -27.05 -24.50 -13.83
CA PRO A 158 -27.44 -23.14 -14.20
C PRO A 158 -27.36 -22.18 -13.00
N GLU A 159 -27.60 -22.66 -11.78
CA GLU A 159 -27.43 -21.86 -10.56
C GLU A 159 -25.96 -21.58 -10.25
N GLY A 160 -25.06 -22.55 -10.48
CA GLY A 160 -23.62 -22.39 -10.30
C GLY A 160 -23.04 -21.38 -11.28
N LEU A 161 -23.36 -21.54 -12.57
CA LEU A 161 -22.99 -20.60 -13.63
C LEU A 161 -23.56 -19.19 -13.38
N GLY A 162 -24.78 -19.09 -12.87
CA GLY A 162 -25.38 -17.81 -12.49
C GLY A 162 -24.64 -17.12 -11.34
N ALA A 163 -24.25 -17.88 -10.31
CA ALA A 163 -23.51 -17.35 -9.17
C ALA A 163 -22.10 -16.89 -9.58
N THR A 164 -21.40 -17.66 -10.40
CA THR A 164 -20.07 -17.28 -10.92
C THR A 164 -20.15 -16.07 -11.84
N PHE A 165 -21.19 -15.96 -12.67
CA PHE A 165 -21.43 -14.77 -13.48
C PHE A 165 -21.61 -13.51 -12.62
N VAL A 166 -22.41 -13.57 -11.55
CA VAL A 166 -22.62 -12.42 -10.65
C VAL A 166 -21.32 -12.06 -9.92
N ASP A 167 -20.53 -13.04 -9.48
CA ASP A 167 -19.22 -12.79 -8.86
C ASP A 167 -18.25 -12.11 -9.83
N LEU A 168 -18.13 -12.65 -11.06
CA LEU A 168 -17.28 -12.08 -12.10
C LEU A 168 -17.71 -10.66 -12.46
N GLN A 169 -19.02 -10.40 -12.53
CA GLN A 169 -19.54 -9.06 -12.77
C GLN A 169 -19.18 -8.11 -11.62
N GLY A 170 -19.30 -8.54 -10.37
CA GLY A 170 -18.88 -7.76 -9.20
C GLY A 170 -17.39 -7.44 -9.23
N ARG A 171 -16.56 -8.43 -9.59
CA ARG A 171 -15.11 -8.27 -9.72
C ARG A 171 -14.73 -7.33 -10.87
N ALA A 172 -15.41 -7.42 -12.01
CA ALA A 172 -15.21 -6.54 -13.16
C ALA A 172 -15.53 -5.08 -12.80
N MET A 173 -16.68 -4.83 -12.16
CA MET A 173 -17.06 -3.49 -11.71
C MET A 173 -16.08 -2.93 -10.68
N GLY A 174 -15.64 -3.74 -9.72
CA GLY A 174 -14.61 -3.34 -8.75
C GLY A 174 -13.26 -3.00 -9.40
N ALA A 175 -12.85 -3.78 -10.40
CA ALA A 175 -11.64 -3.50 -11.18
C ALA A 175 -11.75 -2.18 -11.96
N GLU A 176 -12.90 -1.90 -12.58
CA GLU A 176 -13.12 -0.63 -13.27
C GLU A 176 -13.12 0.58 -12.34
N GLU A 177 -13.73 0.46 -11.15
CA GLU A 177 -13.74 1.54 -10.17
C GLU A 177 -12.33 1.82 -9.64
N THR A 178 -11.57 0.77 -9.31
CA THR A 178 -10.19 0.92 -8.85
C THR A 178 -9.29 1.52 -9.94
N ALA A 179 -9.48 1.16 -11.20
CA ALA A 179 -8.78 1.77 -12.34
C ALA A 179 -9.12 3.26 -12.49
N ARG A 180 -10.41 3.63 -12.37
CA ARG A 180 -10.84 5.04 -12.38
C ARG A 180 -10.22 5.84 -11.23
N ARG A 181 -10.18 5.27 -10.02
CA ARG A 181 -9.55 5.91 -8.85
C ARG A 181 -8.05 6.09 -9.04
N ALA A 182 -7.37 5.07 -9.56
CA ALA A 182 -5.94 5.13 -9.85
C ALA A 182 -5.64 6.24 -10.87
N ALA A 183 -6.42 6.33 -11.95
CA ALA A 183 -6.25 7.37 -12.96
C ALA A 183 -6.41 8.79 -12.38
N LEU A 184 -7.36 9.00 -11.46
CA LEU A 184 -7.53 10.28 -10.77
C LEU A 184 -6.33 10.61 -9.87
N LEU A 185 -5.82 9.63 -9.12
CA LEU A 185 -4.63 9.81 -8.28
C LEU A 185 -3.39 10.12 -9.12
N THR A 186 -3.21 9.45 -10.25
CA THR A 186 -2.10 9.74 -11.17
C THR A 186 -2.18 11.17 -11.70
N LYS A 187 -3.38 11.66 -12.08
CA LYS A 187 -3.57 13.05 -12.50
C LYS A 187 -3.23 14.03 -11.37
N TYR A 188 -3.73 13.78 -10.17
CA TYR A 188 -3.45 14.63 -9.02
C TYR A 188 -1.94 14.68 -8.69
N LEU A 189 -1.26 13.53 -8.72
CA LEU A 189 0.18 13.46 -8.49
C LEU A 189 0.97 14.19 -9.59
N ALA A 190 0.54 14.09 -10.84
CA ALA A 190 1.17 14.83 -11.95
C ALA A 190 1.01 16.35 -11.77
N GLU A 191 -0.18 16.82 -11.39
CA GLU A 191 -0.41 18.24 -11.11
C GLU A 191 0.36 18.72 -9.88
N ALA A 192 0.40 17.92 -8.81
CA ALA A 192 1.19 18.23 -7.62
C ALA A 192 2.69 18.29 -7.96
N GLY A 193 3.19 17.35 -8.75
CA GLY A 193 4.55 17.33 -9.28
C GLY A 193 4.86 18.61 -10.05
N ALA A 194 4.02 18.99 -11.02
CA ALA A 194 4.18 20.21 -11.79
C ALA A 194 4.18 21.47 -10.90
N ARG A 195 3.31 21.54 -9.87
CA ARG A 195 3.31 22.64 -8.89
C ARG A 195 4.62 22.70 -8.09
N THR A 196 5.14 21.55 -7.64
CA THR A 196 6.40 21.49 -6.90
C THR A 196 7.59 21.84 -7.78
N GLU A 197 7.61 21.41 -9.05
CA GLU A 197 8.65 21.79 -10.00
C GLU A 197 8.62 23.28 -10.30
N ALA A 198 7.43 23.88 -10.50
CA ALA A 198 7.28 25.32 -10.68
C ALA A 198 7.75 26.11 -9.46
N LEU A 199 7.48 25.63 -8.23
CA LEU A 199 7.98 26.25 -7.01
C LEU A 199 9.51 26.13 -6.91
N LEU A 200 10.07 24.96 -7.23
CA LEU A 200 11.52 24.77 -7.26
C LEU A 200 12.20 25.66 -8.30
N ALA A 201 11.58 25.83 -9.48
CA ALA A 201 12.07 26.73 -10.52
C ALA A 201 12.07 28.18 -10.00
N ARG A 202 11.00 28.64 -9.36
CA ARG A 202 10.95 29.98 -8.73
C ARG A 202 12.03 30.16 -7.67
N LEU A 203 12.18 29.22 -6.76
CA LEU A 203 13.21 29.29 -5.70
C LEU A 203 14.64 29.24 -6.27
N ARG A 204 14.84 28.61 -7.43
CA ARG A 204 16.12 28.58 -8.15
C ARG A 204 16.38 29.87 -8.93
N ASP A 205 15.37 30.42 -9.59
CA ASP A 205 15.44 31.71 -10.28
C ASP A 205 15.64 32.88 -9.28
N ASP A 206 15.03 32.80 -8.08
CA ASP A 206 15.33 33.69 -6.94
C ASP A 206 16.81 33.56 -6.48
N GLY A 207 17.48 32.48 -6.86
CA GLY A 207 18.89 32.18 -6.64
C GLY A 207 19.85 32.78 -7.68
N ASP A 208 19.35 33.36 -8.78
CA ASP A 208 20.18 34.05 -9.78
C ASP A 208 20.44 35.54 -9.44
N GLY A 209 19.98 36.05 -8.28
CA GLY A 209 20.29 37.44 -7.92
C GLY A 209 20.05 37.96 -6.50
N GLU A 210 19.18 37.37 -5.67
CA GLU A 210 18.80 38.05 -4.40
C GLU A 210 18.99 37.25 -3.11
N TYR A 211 19.05 35.92 -3.14
CA TYR A 211 19.40 35.11 -1.96
C TYR A 211 20.64 34.25 -2.19
N ALA A 212 21.80 34.90 -2.28
CA ALA A 212 23.06 34.25 -1.96
C ALA A 212 23.29 34.39 -0.45
N PRO A 213 23.52 33.29 0.31
CA PRO A 213 24.00 33.45 1.68
C PRO A 213 25.28 34.28 1.64
N ASP A 214 25.33 35.39 2.39
CA ASP A 214 26.50 36.26 2.45
C ASP A 214 27.75 35.37 2.62
N PRO A 215 28.72 35.43 1.69
CA PRO A 215 29.85 34.49 1.64
C PRO A 215 30.68 34.53 2.93
N ASP A 216 30.50 35.57 3.74
CA ASP A 216 31.15 35.75 5.03
C ASP A 216 30.35 35.20 6.24
N LEU A 217 29.13 34.68 6.05
CA LEU A 217 28.29 34.14 7.13
C LEU A 217 28.98 33.01 7.90
N ALA A 218 29.65 32.11 7.20
CA ALA A 218 30.38 31.01 7.84
C ALA A 218 31.52 31.55 8.72
N ARG A 219 32.22 32.59 8.25
CA ARG A 219 33.29 33.26 9.00
C ARG A 219 32.73 34.00 10.21
N ARG A 220 31.67 34.79 10.04
CA ARG A 220 31.00 35.53 11.13
C ARG A 220 30.42 34.59 12.18
N ASN A 221 29.84 33.46 11.77
CA ASN A 221 29.33 32.46 12.71
C ASN A 221 30.49 31.87 13.54
N LEU A 222 31.62 31.57 12.90
CA LEU A 222 32.80 31.07 13.59
C LEU A 222 33.39 32.12 14.55
N GLU A 223 33.44 33.39 14.15
CA GLU A 223 33.84 34.51 15.00
C GLU A 223 32.89 34.69 16.20
N LEU A 224 31.57 34.62 15.99
CA LEU A 224 30.56 34.64 17.05
C LEU A 224 30.72 33.43 17.99
N GLN A 225 30.95 32.23 17.47
CA GLN A 225 31.20 31.05 18.30
C GLN A 225 32.46 31.21 19.16
N ARG A 226 33.53 31.81 18.61
CA ARG A 226 34.75 32.13 19.37
C ARG A 226 34.48 33.19 20.43
N ALA A 227 33.74 34.25 20.09
CA ALA A 227 33.36 35.31 21.02
C ALA A 227 32.47 34.77 22.16
N VAL A 228 31.50 33.92 21.85
CA VAL A 228 30.63 33.24 22.83
C VAL A 228 31.46 32.33 23.73
N LYS A 229 32.40 31.54 23.19
CA LYS A 229 33.29 30.71 24.00
C LYS A 229 34.18 31.56 24.92
N ALA A 230 34.72 32.68 24.42
CA ALA A 230 35.53 33.59 25.21
C ALA A 230 34.71 34.29 26.33
N ALA A 231 33.48 34.70 26.02
CA ALA A 231 32.56 35.27 27.01
C ALA A 231 32.13 34.23 28.05
N ALA A 232 31.81 33.00 27.61
CA ALA A 232 31.45 31.90 28.49
C ALA A 232 32.60 31.50 29.42
N ALA A 233 33.86 31.58 28.96
CA ALA A 233 35.02 31.37 29.81
C ALA A 233 35.19 32.45 30.88
N ARG A 234 34.70 33.67 30.66
CA ARG A 234 34.72 34.78 31.63
C ARG A 234 33.53 34.77 32.59
N LEU A 235 32.43 34.08 32.28
CA LEU A 235 31.29 33.94 33.18
C LEU A 235 31.65 33.45 34.59
N PRO A 236 32.50 32.41 34.79
CA PRO A 236 32.87 31.99 36.15
C PRO A 236 33.64 33.08 36.91
N GLU A 237 34.51 33.85 36.26
CA GLU A 237 35.22 34.96 36.89
C GLU A 237 34.26 36.10 37.25
N MET A 238 33.34 36.45 36.37
CA MET A 238 32.31 37.44 36.65
C MET A 238 31.35 36.97 37.74
N ARG A 239 30.97 35.69 37.77
CA ARG A 239 30.19 35.09 38.86
C ARG A 239 30.95 35.15 40.18
N GLN A 240 32.24 34.84 40.19
CA GLN A 240 33.07 34.96 41.39
C GLN A 240 33.21 36.41 41.85
N GLN A 241 33.28 37.37 40.93
CA GLN A 241 33.26 38.79 41.25
C GLN A 241 31.91 39.22 41.83
N VAL A 242 30.80 38.77 41.24
CA VAL A 242 29.45 39.00 41.78
C VAL A 242 29.33 38.39 43.16
N ASP A 243 29.67 37.12 43.35
CA ASP A 243 29.67 36.46 44.66
C ASP A 243 30.58 37.19 45.67
N ALA A 244 31.74 37.70 45.23
CA ALA A 244 32.64 38.46 46.09
C ALA A 244 32.05 39.83 46.46
N THR A 245 31.38 40.50 45.52
CA THR A 245 30.67 41.76 45.79
C THR A 245 29.43 41.55 46.64
N GLU A 246 28.68 40.46 46.46
CA GLU A 246 27.56 40.05 47.30
C GLU A 246 28.06 39.77 48.72
N ARG A 247 29.14 38.99 48.87
CA ARG A 247 29.76 38.76 50.19
C ARG A 247 30.27 40.05 50.83
N ALA A 248 30.84 40.98 50.05
CA ALA A 248 31.29 42.29 50.55
C ALA A 248 30.12 43.24 50.89
N ALA A 249 28.99 43.10 50.22
CA ALA A 249 27.75 43.86 50.45
C ALA A 249 26.84 43.24 51.53
N GLY A 250 27.23 42.11 52.15
CA GLY A 250 26.50 41.50 53.27
C GLY A 250 25.70 40.23 52.93
N GLY A 251 25.99 39.57 51.82
CA GLY A 251 25.28 38.40 51.31
C GLY A 251 24.26 38.77 50.23
N PRO A 252 23.55 37.78 49.64
CA PRO A 252 22.33 38.09 48.87
C PRO A 252 21.42 38.97 49.74
N PRO A 253 20.56 39.84 49.15
CA PRO A 253 19.55 40.52 49.95
C PRO A 253 18.89 39.46 50.81
N ASN A 254 18.81 39.67 52.13
CA ASN A 254 18.20 38.72 53.03
C ASN A 254 16.75 38.58 52.57
N VAL A 255 16.48 37.65 51.66
CA VAL A 255 15.14 37.30 51.20
C VAL A 255 14.49 36.74 52.44
N THR A 256 13.63 37.55 53.03
CA THR A 256 12.96 37.21 54.26
C THR A 256 11.92 36.14 53.98
N VAL A 257 11.50 35.39 54.99
CA VAL A 257 10.46 34.37 54.81
C VAL A 257 9.15 35.04 54.37
N GLU A 258 8.97 36.30 54.76
CA GLU A 258 7.91 37.19 54.34
C GLU A 258 7.94 37.47 52.83
N ASP A 259 9.10 37.78 52.25
CA ASP A 259 9.23 37.98 50.79
C ASP A 259 8.89 36.70 50.01
N ILE A 260 9.27 35.52 50.52
CA ILE A 260 8.93 34.22 49.92
C ILE A 260 7.43 33.95 50.02
N GLN A 261 6.78 34.35 51.12
CA GLN A 261 5.34 34.22 51.29
C GLN A 261 4.56 35.15 50.37
N GLU A 262 5.04 36.37 50.13
CA GLU A 262 4.47 37.29 49.16
C GLU A 262 4.58 36.72 47.74
N ASP A 263 5.78 36.26 47.35
CA ASP A 263 6.00 35.60 46.06
C ASP A 263 5.16 34.34 45.87
N GLU A 264 4.97 33.53 46.93
CA GLU A 264 4.12 32.33 46.89
C GLU A 264 2.65 32.70 46.69
N GLN A 265 2.17 33.76 47.35
CA GLN A 265 0.80 34.25 47.18
C GLN A 265 0.58 34.78 45.75
N GLU A 266 1.50 35.60 45.24
CA GLU A 266 1.44 36.10 43.87
C GLU A 266 1.46 34.97 42.85
N TYR A 267 2.29 33.96 43.08
CA TYR A 267 2.36 32.78 42.22
C TYR A 267 1.06 31.98 42.25
N MET A 268 0.46 31.78 43.42
CA MET A 268 -0.82 31.07 43.57
C MET A 268 -1.97 31.83 42.89
N GLU A 269 -1.99 33.16 42.98
CA GLU A 269 -2.93 33.98 42.22
C GLU A 269 -2.72 33.85 40.71
N LEU A 270 -1.47 33.87 40.25
CA LEU A 270 -1.15 33.71 38.83
C LEU A 270 -1.58 32.33 38.32
N LEU A 271 -1.43 31.29 39.15
CA LEU A 271 -1.82 29.93 38.84
C LEU A 271 -3.35 29.79 38.76
N ALA A 272 -4.09 30.47 39.64
CA ALA A 272 -5.55 30.57 39.54
C ALA A 272 -5.97 31.26 38.23
N LYS A 273 -5.38 32.42 37.91
CA LYS A 273 -5.63 33.16 36.65
C LYS A 273 -5.31 32.31 35.42
N LYS A 274 -4.23 31.53 35.46
CA LYS A 274 -3.82 30.61 34.39
C LYS A 274 -4.84 29.48 34.21
N ARG A 275 -5.33 28.89 35.29
CA ARG A 275 -6.39 27.87 35.22
C ARG A 275 -7.67 28.44 34.59
N ASP A 276 -8.08 29.64 34.97
CA ASP A 276 -9.27 30.29 34.40
C ASP A 276 -9.10 30.63 32.91
N LEU A 277 -7.89 31.00 32.50
CA LEU A 277 -7.56 31.23 31.09
C LEU A 277 -7.52 29.91 30.30
N ASP A 278 -6.95 28.85 30.86
CA ASP A 278 -6.93 27.52 30.23
C ASP A 278 -8.34 26.99 29.99
N VAL A 279 -9.26 27.16 30.96
CA VAL A 279 -10.67 26.76 30.80
C VAL A 279 -11.31 27.54 29.65
N ARG A 280 -11.04 28.86 29.56
CA ARG A 280 -11.54 29.70 28.47
C ARG A 280 -10.96 29.31 27.11
N VAL A 281 -9.65 29.04 27.03
CA VAL A 281 -8.98 28.62 25.79
C VAL A 281 -9.45 27.24 25.35
N LYS A 282 -9.67 26.31 26.29
CA LYS A 282 -10.18 24.97 25.98
C LYS A 282 -11.57 24.99 25.35
N ALA A 283 -12.42 25.98 25.67
CA ALA A 283 -13.71 26.16 25.00
C ALA A 283 -13.58 26.49 23.51
N PHE A 284 -12.41 26.99 23.08
CA PHE A 284 -12.08 27.28 21.68
C PHE A 284 -11.11 26.26 21.08
N ALA A 285 -10.88 25.12 21.76
CA ALA A 285 -10.00 24.08 21.26
C ALA A 285 -10.53 23.54 19.92
N GLY A 286 -9.70 23.62 18.88
CA GLY A 286 -10.05 23.22 17.51
C GLY A 286 -10.34 24.39 16.58
N LEU A 287 -10.46 25.62 17.07
CA LEU A 287 -10.54 26.81 16.22
C LEU A 287 -9.12 27.34 15.89
N PRO A 288 -8.89 27.80 14.65
CA PRO A 288 -7.66 28.49 14.25
C PRO A 288 -7.39 29.72 15.12
N PRO A 289 -6.10 30.08 15.33
CA PRO A 289 -5.71 31.24 16.14
C PRO A 289 -6.13 32.58 15.52
N ASP A 290 -6.43 32.62 14.22
CA ASP A 290 -6.95 33.80 13.53
C ASP A 290 -8.49 33.87 13.64
N VAL A 291 -8.99 35.01 14.10
CA VAL A 291 -10.42 35.30 14.27
C VAL A 291 -11.20 35.17 12.96
N GLN A 292 -10.62 35.56 11.83
CA GLN A 292 -11.30 35.46 10.52
C GLN A 292 -11.38 34.00 10.06
N ALA A 293 -10.29 33.25 10.19
CA ALA A 293 -10.26 31.81 9.88
C ALA A 293 -11.24 31.02 10.78
N ALA A 294 -11.27 31.31 12.09
CA ALA A 294 -12.20 30.71 13.03
C ALA A 294 -13.68 30.97 12.67
N ARG A 295 -14.00 32.17 12.17
CA ARG A 295 -15.35 32.49 11.67
C ARG A 295 -15.71 31.70 10.42
N GLN A 296 -14.79 31.55 9.48
CA GLN A 296 -15.01 30.78 8.26
C GLN A 296 -15.27 29.31 8.58
N GLU A 297 -14.47 28.71 9.47
CA GLU A 297 -14.64 27.31 9.87
C GLU A 297 -15.95 27.09 10.64
N LEU A 298 -16.33 28.02 11.50
CA LEU A 298 -17.61 27.96 12.21
C LEU A 298 -18.81 28.08 11.25
N GLU A 299 -18.75 28.97 10.26
CA GLU A 299 -19.78 29.06 9.22
C GLU A 299 -19.83 27.79 8.35
N ALA A 300 -18.69 27.21 8.00
CA ALA A 300 -18.63 25.93 7.29
C ALA A 300 -19.31 24.81 8.09
N LEU A 301 -18.98 24.67 9.38
CA LEU A 301 -19.62 23.69 10.27
C LEU A 301 -21.12 23.94 10.43
N ARG A 302 -21.57 25.20 10.49
CA ARG A 302 -23.01 25.55 10.49
C ARG A 302 -23.70 25.18 9.20
N THR A 303 -23.05 25.33 8.05
CA THR A 303 -23.61 24.89 6.77
C THR A 303 -23.74 23.38 6.70
N GLU A 304 -22.74 22.64 7.19
CA GLU A 304 -22.80 21.17 7.22
C GLU A 304 -23.87 20.65 8.18
N LEU A 305 -24.01 21.26 9.37
CA LEU A 305 -25.05 20.89 10.33
C LEU A 305 -26.45 21.11 9.73
N ARG A 306 -26.67 22.24 9.05
CA ARG A 306 -27.93 22.50 8.33
C ARG A 306 -28.20 21.44 7.26
N ARG A 307 -27.21 21.14 6.42
CA ARG A 307 -27.30 20.11 5.40
C ARG A 307 -27.64 18.73 5.98
N LEU A 308 -26.97 18.33 7.06
CA LEU A 308 -27.26 17.05 7.74
C LEU A 308 -28.65 17.04 8.38
N THR A 309 -29.12 18.18 8.88
CA THR A 309 -30.48 18.33 9.42
C THR A 309 -31.52 18.18 8.32
N GLU A 310 -31.32 18.84 7.17
CA GLU A 310 -32.19 18.71 6.00
C GLU A 310 -32.22 17.28 5.47
N LEU A 311 -31.06 16.59 5.42
CA LEU A 311 -30.99 15.18 5.04
C LEU A 311 -31.74 14.28 6.02
N ARG A 312 -31.59 14.53 7.33
CA ARG A 312 -32.33 13.81 8.37
C ARG A 312 -33.84 14.01 8.19
N ASP A 313 -34.27 15.24 8.00
CA ASP A 313 -35.69 15.59 7.91
C ASP A 313 -36.31 15.01 6.62
N ALA A 314 -35.61 15.08 5.48
CA ALA A 314 -36.05 14.45 4.24
C ALA A 314 -36.11 12.91 4.35
N ASN A 315 -35.16 12.28 5.03
CA ASN A 315 -35.21 10.84 5.29
C ASN A 315 -36.35 10.48 6.24
N PHE A 316 -36.64 11.33 7.23
CA PHE A 316 -37.75 11.15 8.15
C PHE A 316 -39.10 11.28 7.43
N GLU A 317 -39.27 12.29 6.59
CA GLU A 317 -40.47 12.46 5.75
C GLU A 317 -40.72 11.24 4.87
N ARG A 318 -39.67 10.72 4.19
CA ARG A 318 -39.76 9.49 3.40
C ARG A 318 -40.16 8.26 4.20
N LEU A 319 -39.73 8.17 5.47
CA LEU A 319 -40.11 7.08 6.36
C LEU A 319 -41.58 7.20 6.76
N VAL A 320 -42.02 8.41 7.13
CA VAL A 320 -43.41 8.70 7.51
C VAL A 320 -44.38 8.48 6.35
N GLU A 321 -44.03 8.86 5.12
CA GLU A 321 -44.86 8.64 3.93
C GLU A 321 -45.06 7.16 3.62
N ARG A 322 -44.02 6.33 3.82
CA ARG A 322 -44.09 4.87 3.59
C ARG A 322 -44.93 4.15 4.65
N GLU A 323 -44.96 4.65 5.88
CA GLU A 323 -45.70 4.04 6.98
C GLU A 323 -47.11 4.62 7.19
N SER A 324 -47.44 5.76 6.57
CA SER A 324 -48.78 6.35 6.67
C SER A 324 -49.82 5.55 5.86
N PRO A 325 -50.88 4.99 6.49
CA PRO A 325 -51.92 4.28 5.76
C PRO A 325 -52.80 5.29 5.02
N VAL A 326 -52.68 5.36 3.69
CA VAL A 326 -53.57 6.17 2.86
C VAL A 326 -55.00 5.60 2.96
N LYS A 327 -55.86 6.26 3.75
CA LYS A 327 -57.32 5.99 3.73
C LYS A 327 -57.87 6.36 2.35
N ALA A 328 -58.16 5.36 1.53
CA ALA A 328 -58.89 5.52 0.28
C ALA A 328 -60.29 6.12 0.58
N ARG A 329 -60.48 7.39 0.20
CA ARG A 329 -61.79 8.04 0.21
C ARG A 329 -62.67 7.37 -0.87
N ARG A 330 -63.63 6.54 -0.45
CA ARG A 330 -64.76 6.14 -1.29
C ARG A 330 -65.56 7.40 -1.64
N ARG A 331 -65.69 7.71 -2.93
CA ARG A 331 -66.65 8.71 -3.43
C ARG A 331 -68.06 8.09 -3.48
N PRO A 332 -69.11 8.87 -3.16
CA PRO A 332 -70.50 8.46 -3.34
C PRO A 332 -70.90 8.35 -4.81
#